data_AF-A0A965D0Z7-F1
#
_entry.id   AF-A0A965D0Z7-F1
#
_cell.length_a   1.000
_cell.length_b   1.000
_cell.length_c   1.000
_cell.angle_alpha   90.00
_cell.angle_beta   90.00
_cell.angle_gamma   90.00
#
_symmetry.space_group_name_H-M   'P 1'
#
loop_
_entity.id
_entity.type
_entity.pdbx_description
1 polymer ?
#
loop_
_entity_poly.entity_id
_entity_poly.type
_entity_poly.pdbx_seq_one_letter_code
_entity_poly.pdbx_strand_id
1 'polypeptide(L)'
;LFADVSDSTRLYEQLGDTGAFGQIKDCMQTLADVTTKFGGWVVKNIGDGMMCAFQGADSAALAACEMQKRIAYRPPQKNRSKLSIRVGFHCGYVLREGQEVFGDTVHIAGRIASMATASHIAITAAAAAQLSPELNFRVRKLAAMPVKGNQQAIDVHEIAWQDSGVDTHLSGRPGAMANLVEPRLHISYQNRNFVFRDNLKLGRDATNDVVIEDPMASRNHARIEKRKEHFVLIDTSTNGTYVTFSDQKEIAVRRSEFMLYGEGRIAFGDSPKTRPDVAEIRFRCELPGQSSTI
;
A
#
# COMPACT_ATOMS: atom_id res chain seq x y z
N LEU A 1 -1.85 0.06 -15.86
CA LEU A 1 -1.31 1.18 -15.07
C LEU A 1 -0.53 2.08 -16.01
N PHE A 2 -0.68 3.39 -15.86
CA PHE A 2 0.12 4.38 -16.57
C PHE A 2 0.84 5.24 -15.53
N ALA A 3 2.11 5.52 -15.76
CA ALA A 3 2.93 6.40 -14.95
C ALA A 3 3.62 7.40 -15.87
N ASP A 4 3.65 8.67 -15.48
CA ASP A 4 4.10 9.74 -16.37
C ASP A 4 4.85 10.83 -15.59
N VAL A 5 5.90 11.38 -16.20
CA VAL A 5 6.69 12.46 -15.58
C VAL A 5 5.85 13.73 -15.62
N SER A 6 5.74 14.38 -14.46
CA SER A 6 5.00 15.65 -14.35
C SER A 6 5.90 16.82 -14.74
N ASP A 7 5.34 17.80 -15.45
CA ASP A 7 6.03 19.01 -15.92
C ASP A 7 7.34 18.75 -16.69
N SER A 8 7.40 17.71 -17.53
CA SER A 8 8.58 17.38 -18.33
C SER A 8 9.03 18.53 -19.24
N THR A 9 8.11 19.31 -19.80
CA THR A 9 8.42 20.50 -20.61
C THR A 9 9.31 21.50 -19.86
N ARG A 10 9.02 21.76 -18.58
CA ARG A 10 9.85 22.65 -17.74
C ARG A 10 11.26 22.08 -17.52
N LEU A 11 11.39 20.75 -17.48
CA LEU A 11 12.70 20.09 -17.35
C LEU A 11 13.57 20.32 -18.58
N TYR A 12 12.98 20.21 -19.78
CA TYR A 12 13.64 20.51 -21.05
C TYR A 12 14.09 21.98 -21.12
N GLU A 13 13.25 22.91 -20.68
CA GLU A 13 13.59 24.34 -20.64
C GLU A 13 14.75 24.66 -19.67
N GLN A 14 14.82 23.98 -18.52
CA GLN A 14 15.82 24.26 -17.48
C GLN A 14 17.18 23.61 -17.72
N LEU A 15 17.20 22.41 -18.31
CA LEU A 15 18.41 21.59 -18.41
C LEU A 15 18.91 21.39 -19.85
N GLY A 16 18.12 21.82 -20.84
CA GLY A 16 18.33 21.46 -22.24
C GLY A 16 18.06 19.99 -22.52
N ASP A 17 18.02 19.64 -23.80
CA ASP A 17 17.57 18.33 -24.28
C ASP A 17 18.37 17.16 -23.70
N THR A 18 19.70 17.27 -23.70
CA THR A 18 20.59 16.19 -23.23
C THR A 18 20.44 15.95 -21.72
N GLY A 19 20.31 17.02 -20.94
CA GLY A 19 20.18 16.94 -19.48
C GLY A 19 18.82 16.39 -19.04
N ALA A 20 17.75 16.89 -19.68
CA ALA A 20 16.39 16.42 -19.42
C ALA A 20 16.21 14.95 -19.85
N PHE A 21 16.71 14.58 -21.03
CA PHE A 21 16.63 13.21 -21.55
C PHE A 21 17.29 12.19 -20.61
N GLY A 22 18.49 12.50 -20.10
CA GLY A 22 19.18 11.63 -19.13
C GLY A 22 18.36 11.40 -17.87
N GLN A 23 17.77 12.46 -17.30
CA GLN A 23 16.97 12.35 -16.07
C GLN A 23 15.64 11.64 -16.29
N ILE A 24 14.97 11.85 -17.42
CA ILE A 24 13.74 11.13 -17.78
C ILE A 24 14.05 9.66 -18.00
N LYS A 25 15.16 9.33 -18.68
CA LYS A 25 15.60 7.94 -18.86
C LYS A 25 15.86 7.23 -17.53
N ASP A 26 16.57 7.88 -16.60
CA ASP A 26 16.78 7.38 -15.23
C ASP A 26 15.46 7.22 -14.46
N CYS A 27 14.51 8.14 -14.67
CA CYS A 27 13.14 8.01 -14.16
C CYS A 27 12.48 6.74 -14.67
N MET A 28 12.37 6.59 -15.98
CA MET A 28 11.73 5.44 -16.63
C MET A 28 12.37 4.12 -16.22
N GLN A 29 13.70 4.05 -16.12
CA GLN A 29 14.37 2.83 -15.66
C GLN A 29 13.96 2.46 -14.24
N THR A 30 13.89 3.42 -13.33
CA THR A 30 13.44 3.16 -11.96
C THR A 30 11.99 2.65 -11.93
N LEU A 31 11.10 3.20 -12.77
CA LEU A 31 9.72 2.75 -12.86
C LEU A 31 9.62 1.32 -13.43
N ALA A 32 10.44 0.98 -14.43
CA ALA A 32 10.53 -0.37 -14.99
C ALA A 32 11.01 -1.38 -13.93
N ASP A 33 12.02 -1.03 -13.14
CA ASP A 33 12.54 -1.90 -12.07
C ASP A 33 11.49 -2.14 -10.98
N VAL A 34 10.72 -1.11 -10.59
CA VAL A 34 9.58 -1.26 -9.68
C VAL A 34 8.52 -2.18 -10.28
N THR A 35 8.17 -1.95 -11.54
CA THR A 35 7.15 -2.76 -12.24
C THR A 35 7.49 -4.24 -12.18
N THR A 36 8.72 -4.60 -12.52
CA THR A 36 9.21 -5.99 -12.47
C THR A 36 9.24 -6.53 -11.04
N LYS A 37 9.67 -5.73 -10.05
CA LYS A 37 9.71 -6.11 -8.63
C LYS A 37 8.34 -6.56 -8.10
N PHE A 38 7.25 -5.96 -8.57
CA PHE A 38 5.88 -6.30 -8.16
C PHE A 38 5.16 -7.27 -9.11
N GLY A 39 5.92 -7.97 -9.97
CA GLY A 39 5.38 -9.00 -10.87
C GLY A 39 4.59 -8.44 -12.06
N GLY A 40 4.77 -7.16 -12.38
CA GLY A 40 4.26 -6.56 -13.61
C GLY A 40 5.28 -6.61 -14.74
N TRP A 41 4.87 -6.15 -15.91
CA TRP A 41 5.77 -5.90 -17.04
C TRP A 41 5.45 -4.56 -17.70
N VAL A 42 6.48 -3.98 -18.31
CA VAL A 42 6.32 -2.77 -19.14
C VAL A 42 5.76 -3.19 -20.49
N VAL A 43 4.61 -2.63 -20.86
CA VAL A 43 3.95 -2.87 -22.14
C VAL A 43 4.62 -2.03 -23.22
N LYS A 44 4.69 -0.71 -23.00
CA LYS A 44 5.36 0.24 -23.90
C LYS A 44 5.65 1.56 -23.19
N ASN A 45 6.63 2.29 -23.70
CA ASN A 45 6.89 3.68 -23.32
C ASN A 45 6.12 4.62 -24.27
N ILE A 46 5.58 5.70 -23.73
CA ILE A 46 4.78 6.69 -24.46
C ILE A 46 5.33 8.06 -24.10
N GLY A 47 6.33 8.53 -24.86
CA GLY A 47 7.04 9.77 -24.56
C GLY A 47 7.80 9.69 -23.23
N ASP A 48 7.44 10.56 -22.30
CA ASP A 48 7.91 10.64 -20.91
C ASP A 48 7.05 9.81 -19.93
N GLY A 49 6.09 9.05 -20.45
CA GLY A 49 5.28 8.11 -19.70
C GLY A 49 5.51 6.65 -20.06
N MET A 50 4.97 5.78 -19.24
CA MET A 50 5.09 4.34 -19.35
C MET A 50 3.75 3.68 -19.10
N MET A 51 3.44 2.68 -19.92
CA MET A 51 2.32 1.79 -19.75
C MET A 51 2.82 0.45 -19.18
N CYS A 52 2.25 0.06 -18.04
CA CYS A 52 2.56 -1.19 -17.36
C CYS A 52 1.31 -2.04 -17.16
N ALA A 53 1.48 -3.35 -17.15
CA ALA A 53 0.42 -4.30 -16.86
C ALA A 53 0.80 -5.19 -15.66
N PHE A 54 -0.22 -5.56 -14.89
CA PHE A 54 -0.12 -6.36 -13.67
C PHE A 54 -1.28 -7.36 -13.67
N GLN A 55 -1.08 -8.53 -13.06
CA GLN A 55 -2.12 -9.56 -12.94
C GLN A 55 -3.18 -9.22 -11.88
N GLY A 56 -2.84 -8.39 -10.89
CA GLY A 56 -3.74 -8.04 -9.78
C GLY A 56 -3.71 -6.55 -9.44
N ALA A 57 -4.81 -6.06 -8.87
CA ALA A 57 -4.96 -4.68 -8.44
C ALA A 57 -3.94 -4.31 -7.35
N ASP A 58 -3.67 -5.21 -6.40
CA ASP A 58 -2.73 -4.98 -5.30
C ASP A 58 -1.30 -4.81 -5.80
N SER A 59 -0.85 -5.67 -6.72
CA SER A 59 0.46 -5.52 -7.35
C SER A 59 0.62 -4.17 -8.02
N ALA A 60 -0.42 -3.69 -8.72
CA ALA A 60 -0.41 -2.38 -9.37
C ALA A 60 -0.38 -1.24 -8.32
N ALA A 61 -1.16 -1.33 -7.25
CA ALA A 61 -1.21 -0.33 -6.17
C ALA A 61 0.11 -0.24 -5.39
N LEU A 62 0.71 -1.39 -5.04
CA LEU A 62 2.00 -1.45 -4.37
C LEU A 62 3.12 -0.92 -5.26
N ALA A 63 3.12 -1.28 -6.54
CA ALA A 63 4.04 -0.72 -7.53
C ALA A 63 3.88 0.79 -7.63
N ALA A 64 2.66 1.32 -7.73
CA ALA A 64 2.39 2.75 -7.80
C ALA A 64 2.93 3.49 -6.55
N CYS A 65 2.69 2.94 -5.35
CA CYS A 65 3.21 3.49 -4.10
C CYS A 65 4.75 3.52 -4.09
N GLU A 66 5.40 2.41 -4.45
CA GLU A 66 6.86 2.32 -4.49
C GLU A 66 7.46 3.26 -5.56
N MET A 67 6.82 3.38 -6.73
CA MET A 67 7.24 4.32 -7.78
C MET A 67 7.28 5.74 -7.22
N GLN A 68 6.21 6.17 -6.56
CA GLN A 68 6.15 7.50 -5.95
C GLN A 68 7.25 7.69 -4.89
N LYS A 69 7.42 6.72 -3.98
CA LYS A 69 8.48 6.75 -2.95
C LYS A 69 9.87 6.86 -3.57
N ARG A 70 10.17 6.05 -4.59
CA ARG A 70 11.49 6.04 -5.22
C ARG A 70 11.81 7.31 -5.96
N ILE A 71 10.82 7.99 -6.55
CA ILE A 71 11.05 9.29 -7.20
C ILE A 71 11.17 10.40 -6.16
N ALA A 72 10.30 10.41 -5.14
CA ALA A 72 10.26 11.46 -4.13
C ALA A 72 11.50 11.47 -3.22
N TYR A 73 12.03 10.30 -2.86
CA TYR A 73 13.18 10.15 -1.95
C TYR A 73 14.49 9.87 -2.69
N ARG A 74 14.62 10.25 -3.97
CA ARG A 74 15.90 10.13 -4.69
C ARG A 74 16.98 10.92 -3.95
N PRO A 75 18.19 10.34 -3.78
CA PRO A 75 19.29 11.07 -3.16
C PRO A 75 19.60 12.32 -4.00
N PRO A 76 19.81 13.48 -3.34
CA PRO A 76 20.19 14.70 -4.02
C PRO A 76 21.53 14.47 -4.73
N GLN A 77 21.59 14.87 -6.00
CA GLN A 77 22.79 14.75 -6.83
C GLN A 77 23.02 16.08 -7.55
N LYS A 78 24.29 16.45 -7.75
CA LYS A 78 24.68 17.65 -8.49
C LYS A 78 24.03 17.60 -9.88
N ASN A 79 23.29 18.64 -10.25
CA ASN A 79 22.52 18.78 -11.49
C ASN A 79 21.27 17.88 -11.64
N ARG A 80 20.78 17.23 -10.58
CA ARG A 80 19.51 16.47 -10.62
C ARG A 80 18.35 17.35 -10.17
N SER A 81 17.36 17.54 -11.05
CA SER A 81 16.17 18.32 -10.74
C SER A 81 15.18 17.51 -9.90
N LYS A 82 14.35 18.19 -9.12
CA LYS A 82 13.26 17.55 -8.38
C LYS A 82 12.17 17.11 -9.37
N LEU A 83 12.16 15.83 -9.69
CA LEU A 83 11.13 15.22 -10.52
C LEU A 83 9.92 14.84 -9.67
N SER A 84 8.76 14.82 -10.31
CA SER A 84 7.54 14.21 -9.76
C SER A 84 6.88 13.41 -10.86
N ILE A 85 6.14 12.39 -10.46
CA ILE A 85 5.38 11.54 -11.39
C ILE A 85 3.91 11.57 -11.02
N ARG A 86 3.05 11.38 -12.01
CA ARG A 86 1.63 11.07 -11.83
C ARG A 86 1.40 9.62 -12.21
N VAL A 87 0.58 8.92 -11.44
CA VAL A 87 0.28 7.50 -11.69
C VAL A 87 -1.22 7.31 -11.71
N GLY A 88 -1.71 6.49 -12.62
CA GLY A 88 -3.10 6.05 -12.57
C GLY A 88 -3.34 4.66 -13.13
N PHE A 89 -4.34 3.98 -12.61
CA PHE A 89 -4.71 2.67 -13.13
C PHE A 89 -6.19 2.32 -12.96
N HIS A 90 -6.59 1.34 -13.75
CA HIS A 90 -7.91 0.70 -13.72
C HIS A 90 -7.71 -0.81 -13.88
N CYS A 91 -8.69 -1.59 -13.44
CA CYS A 91 -8.68 -3.04 -13.46
C CYS A 91 -9.92 -3.55 -14.19
N GLY A 92 -9.72 -4.47 -15.13
CA GLY A 92 -10.76 -5.06 -15.94
C GLY A 92 -10.17 -6.01 -16.97
N TYR A 93 -11.02 -6.62 -17.78
CA TYR A 93 -10.61 -7.53 -18.84
C TYR A 93 -9.86 -6.79 -19.95
N VAL A 94 -8.75 -7.37 -20.41
CA VAL A 94 -7.94 -6.86 -21.52
C VAL A 94 -7.72 -7.94 -22.55
N LEU A 95 -7.68 -7.54 -23.81
CA LEU A 95 -7.17 -8.40 -24.88
C LEU A 95 -5.65 -8.36 -24.83
N ARG A 96 -5.00 -9.51 -24.94
CA ARG A 96 -3.54 -9.63 -24.87
C ARG A 96 -2.99 -10.30 -26.11
N GLU A 97 -2.00 -9.67 -26.73
CA GLU A 97 -1.23 -10.22 -27.84
C GLU A 97 0.26 -10.12 -27.49
N GLY A 98 0.87 -11.25 -27.11
CA GLY A 98 2.23 -11.27 -26.59
C GLY A 98 2.38 -10.44 -25.31
N GLN A 99 3.12 -9.32 -25.39
CA GLN A 99 3.29 -8.35 -24.30
C GLN A 99 2.39 -7.12 -24.42
N GLU A 100 1.70 -6.94 -25.56
CA GLU A 100 0.76 -5.85 -25.77
C GLU A 100 -0.61 -6.17 -25.14
N VAL A 101 -1.28 -5.11 -24.68
CA VAL A 101 -2.64 -5.20 -24.13
C VAL A 101 -3.54 -4.12 -24.73
N PHE A 102 -4.80 -4.46 -24.98
CA PHE A 102 -5.78 -3.63 -25.67
C PHE A 102 -7.16 -3.70 -25.00
N GLY A 103 -8.03 -2.77 -25.38
CA GLY A 103 -9.43 -2.71 -24.96
C GLY A 103 -9.76 -1.53 -24.06
N ASP A 104 -11.03 -1.41 -23.68
CA ASP A 104 -11.55 -0.27 -22.93
C ASP A 104 -10.87 -0.07 -21.58
N THR A 105 -10.45 -1.15 -20.91
CA THR A 105 -9.69 -1.07 -19.65
C THR A 105 -8.40 -0.26 -19.81
N VAL A 106 -7.71 -0.37 -20.96
CA VAL A 106 -6.50 0.40 -21.26
C VAL A 106 -6.82 1.88 -21.44
N HIS A 107 -7.88 2.19 -22.19
CA HIS A 107 -8.33 3.57 -22.42
C HIS A 107 -8.75 4.26 -21.11
N ILE A 108 -9.52 3.57 -20.27
CA ILE A 108 -9.93 4.07 -18.95
C ILE A 108 -8.71 4.31 -18.06
N ALA A 109 -7.77 3.36 -17.99
CA ALA A 109 -6.56 3.51 -17.19
C ALA A 109 -5.71 4.71 -17.64
N GLY A 110 -5.54 4.93 -18.95
CA GLY A 110 -4.81 6.07 -19.49
C GLY A 110 -5.49 7.40 -19.13
N ARG A 111 -6.82 7.45 -19.22
CA ARG A 111 -7.60 8.63 -18.82
C ARG A 111 -7.48 8.93 -17.34
N ILE A 112 -7.54 7.92 -16.48
CA ILE A 112 -7.36 8.09 -15.04
C ILE A 112 -5.96 8.64 -14.71
N ALA A 113 -4.91 8.14 -15.37
CA ALA A 113 -3.56 8.66 -15.18
C ALA A 113 -3.39 10.10 -15.67
N SER A 114 -4.04 10.49 -16.78
CA SER A 114 -4.00 11.88 -17.27
C SER A 114 -4.62 12.90 -16.30
N MET A 115 -5.45 12.43 -15.37
CA MET A 115 -6.08 13.25 -14.34
C MET A 115 -5.38 13.23 -12.99
N ALA A 116 -4.45 12.29 -12.80
CA ALA A 116 -3.62 12.29 -11.62
C ALA A 116 -2.75 13.55 -11.61
N THR A 117 -2.79 14.27 -10.50
CA THR A 117 -1.89 15.39 -10.25
C THR A 117 -0.48 14.88 -9.91
N ALA A 118 0.51 15.77 -10.04
CA ALA A 118 1.90 15.44 -9.74
C ALA A 118 2.04 14.88 -8.32
N SER A 119 2.74 13.77 -8.18
CA SER A 119 2.93 13.04 -6.91
C SER A 119 1.67 12.36 -6.35
N HIS A 120 0.62 12.15 -7.16
CA HIS A 120 -0.59 11.43 -6.74
C HIS A 120 -0.81 10.13 -7.54
N ILE A 121 -1.62 9.23 -6.97
CA ILE A 121 -2.00 7.96 -7.58
C ILE A 121 -3.53 7.93 -7.72
N ALA A 122 -4.04 8.00 -8.94
CA ALA A 122 -5.48 7.97 -9.21
C ALA A 122 -5.97 6.58 -9.64
N ILE A 123 -7.12 6.15 -9.15
CA ILE A 123 -7.75 4.89 -9.50
C ILE A 123 -9.26 5.05 -9.69
N THR A 124 -9.86 4.18 -10.49
CA THR A 124 -11.33 4.07 -10.53
C THR A 124 -11.88 3.39 -9.28
N ALA A 125 -13.14 3.65 -8.93
CA ALA A 125 -13.86 2.90 -7.90
C ALA A 125 -13.85 1.37 -8.13
N ALA A 126 -13.99 0.93 -9.37
CA ALA A 126 -13.95 -0.49 -9.73
C ALA A 126 -12.59 -1.15 -9.47
N ALA A 127 -11.51 -0.39 -9.61
CA ALA A 127 -10.16 -0.85 -9.24
C ALA A 127 -9.99 -0.84 -7.71
N ALA A 128 -10.49 0.20 -7.03
CA ALA A 128 -10.48 0.27 -5.57
C ALA A 128 -11.23 -0.91 -4.92
N ALA A 129 -12.36 -1.32 -5.50
CA ALA A 129 -13.16 -2.46 -5.03
C ALA A 129 -12.44 -3.81 -5.20
N GLN A 130 -11.42 -3.89 -6.05
CA GLN A 130 -10.58 -5.09 -6.24
C GLN A 130 -9.32 -5.07 -5.40
N LEU A 131 -9.04 -3.97 -4.69
CA LEU A 131 -7.92 -3.93 -3.76
C LEU A 131 -8.23 -4.73 -2.52
N SER A 132 -7.19 -5.33 -1.97
CA SER A 132 -7.25 -5.91 -0.64
C SER A 132 -7.62 -4.84 0.40
N PRO A 133 -8.26 -5.23 1.52
CA PRO A 133 -8.64 -4.29 2.57
C PRO A 133 -7.49 -3.40 3.04
N GLU A 134 -6.26 -3.93 3.03
CA GLU A 134 -5.03 -3.23 3.42
C GLU A 134 -4.73 -2.01 2.56
N LEU A 135 -4.85 -2.17 1.25
CA LEU A 135 -4.58 -1.11 0.30
C LEU A 135 -5.78 -0.19 0.18
N ASN A 136 -6.99 -0.73 0.34
CA ASN A 136 -8.21 0.07 0.34
C ASN A 136 -8.26 1.06 1.51
N PHE A 137 -7.64 0.77 2.65
CA PHE A 137 -7.50 1.74 3.75
C PHE A 137 -6.72 3.02 3.35
N ARG A 138 -5.83 2.92 2.36
CA ARG A 138 -5.10 4.07 1.81
C ARG A 138 -5.91 4.83 0.75
N VAL A 139 -7.10 4.33 0.39
CA VAL A 139 -7.91 4.90 -0.68
C VAL A 139 -8.80 6.01 -0.15
N ARG A 140 -8.83 7.15 -0.85
CA ARG A 140 -9.71 8.28 -0.55
C ARG A 140 -10.53 8.62 -1.79
N LYS A 141 -11.83 8.89 -1.64
CA LYS A 141 -12.66 9.33 -2.75
C LYS A 141 -12.29 10.78 -3.12
N LEU A 142 -12.05 11.04 -4.41
CA LEU A 142 -11.73 12.37 -4.91
C LEU A 142 -12.97 13.03 -5.54
N ALA A 143 -13.38 12.55 -6.72
CA ALA A 143 -14.44 13.15 -7.52
C ALA A 143 -15.02 12.15 -8.53
N ALA A 144 -16.25 12.38 -8.99
CA ALA A 144 -16.85 11.65 -10.11
C ALA A 144 -16.54 12.35 -11.43
N MET A 145 -16.20 11.60 -12.48
CA MET A 145 -15.81 12.13 -13.78
C MET A 145 -16.82 11.79 -14.86
N PRO A 146 -17.37 12.77 -15.62
CA PRO A 146 -18.22 12.48 -16.77
C PRO A 146 -17.40 11.85 -17.91
N VAL A 147 -17.87 10.72 -18.43
CA VAL A 147 -17.28 10.07 -19.61
C VAL A 147 -17.88 10.72 -20.87
N LYS A 148 -17.08 10.98 -21.91
CA LYS A 148 -17.58 11.52 -23.17
C LYS A 148 -18.25 10.35 -23.92
N GLY A 149 -19.52 10.52 -24.28
CA GLY A 149 -20.35 9.50 -24.93
C GLY A 149 -21.06 8.61 -23.91
N ASN A 150 -22.39 8.72 -23.83
CA ASN A 150 -23.43 7.87 -23.17
C ASN A 150 -23.09 6.89 -22.03
N GLN A 151 -21.99 7.03 -21.30
CA GLN A 151 -21.55 6.17 -20.21
C GLN A 151 -21.61 6.92 -18.88
N GLN A 152 -22.04 6.21 -17.83
CA GLN A 152 -22.13 6.72 -16.46
C GLN A 152 -20.80 7.34 -16.00
N ALA A 153 -20.89 8.39 -15.17
CA ALA A 153 -19.71 9.02 -14.60
C ALA A 153 -18.84 8.00 -13.84
N ILE A 154 -17.52 8.04 -14.05
CA ILE A 154 -16.56 7.16 -13.38
C ILE A 154 -16.11 7.83 -12.10
N ASP A 155 -16.41 7.20 -10.97
CA ASP A 155 -15.90 7.62 -9.66
C ASP A 155 -14.38 7.40 -9.57
N VAL A 156 -13.65 8.47 -9.25
CA VAL A 156 -12.19 8.49 -9.10
C VAL A 156 -11.82 8.57 -7.62
N HIS A 157 -10.86 7.74 -7.25
CA HIS A 157 -10.26 7.68 -5.92
C HIS A 157 -8.75 7.89 -6.01
N GLU A 158 -8.14 8.16 -4.87
CA GLU A 158 -6.69 8.35 -4.71
C GLU A 158 -6.11 7.31 -3.75
N ILE A 159 -4.92 6.79 -4.04
CA ILE A 159 -4.15 6.00 -3.07
C ILE A 159 -3.11 6.89 -2.38
N ALA A 160 -3.22 7.02 -1.05
CA ALA A 160 -2.23 7.69 -0.22
C ALA A 160 -0.97 6.83 -0.05
N TRP A 161 0.14 7.27 -0.66
CA TRP A 161 1.44 6.57 -0.62
C TRP A 161 2.43 7.16 0.39
N GLN A 162 2.23 8.42 0.80
CA GLN A 162 2.98 9.05 1.88
C GLN A 162 2.36 8.66 3.21
N ASP A 163 3.17 8.24 4.16
CA ASP A 163 2.73 8.09 5.54
C ASP A 163 2.60 9.53 6.07
N SER A 164 1.37 10.02 6.19
CA SER A 164 1.10 11.43 6.55
C SER A 164 1.62 11.74 7.96
N GLY A 165 2.88 12.17 8.02
CA GLY A 165 3.40 13.09 9.03
C GLY A 165 2.62 14.40 8.91
N VAL A 166 2.26 14.96 10.05
CA VAL A 166 1.52 16.22 10.13
C VAL A 166 2.39 17.32 9.56
N ASP A 167 1.91 18.03 8.55
CA ASP A 167 2.20 19.46 8.44
C ASP A 167 0.88 20.19 8.21
N THR A 168 0.56 20.98 9.22
CA THR A 168 -0.50 21.97 9.30
C THR A 168 -0.41 22.90 8.10
N HIS A 169 -1.34 22.82 7.14
CA HIS A 169 -1.88 24.00 6.46
C HIS A 169 -3.38 24.04 6.69
N LEU A 170 -3.73 24.52 7.87
CA LEU A 170 -5.06 25.02 8.22
C LEU A 170 -5.23 26.37 7.53
N SER A 171 -5.89 26.38 6.36
CA SER A 171 -6.65 27.53 5.90
C SER A 171 -7.77 27.10 4.95
N GLY A 172 -8.95 26.87 5.56
CA GLY A 172 -10.22 27.15 4.91
C GLY A 172 -10.95 25.99 4.23
N ARG A 173 -11.73 25.23 5.01
CA ARG A 173 -13.22 25.30 5.04
C ARG A 173 -13.79 24.15 5.89
N PRO A 174 -14.74 24.41 6.80
CA PRO A 174 -15.39 23.38 7.59
C PRO A 174 -16.46 22.66 6.77
N GLY A 175 -16.35 21.34 6.64
CA GLY A 175 -17.38 20.53 5.99
C GLY A 175 -17.15 19.05 6.21
N ALA A 176 -18.06 18.44 6.98
CA ALA A 176 -18.18 17.02 7.32
C ALA A 176 -17.19 16.48 8.36
N MET A 177 -17.57 16.65 9.64
CA MET A 177 -17.26 15.67 10.67
C MET A 177 -17.86 14.32 10.27
N ALA A 178 -17.05 13.43 9.70
CA ALA A 178 -17.32 12.01 9.75
C ALA A 178 -16.74 11.49 11.08
N ASN A 179 -17.57 10.85 11.89
CA ASN A 179 -17.20 10.21 13.15
C ASN A 179 -15.87 9.44 13.01
N LEU A 180 -14.80 9.94 13.63
CA LEU A 180 -13.54 9.23 13.80
C LEU A 180 -13.77 8.10 14.83
N VAL A 181 -14.24 6.94 14.36
CA VAL A 181 -14.24 5.72 15.17
C VAL A 181 -12.78 5.28 15.28
N GLU A 182 -12.19 5.36 16.48
CA GLU A 182 -10.80 4.93 16.65
C GLU A 182 -10.61 3.46 16.25
N PRO A 183 -9.52 3.11 15.54
CA PRO A 183 -9.23 1.74 15.20
C PRO A 183 -9.06 0.90 16.48
N ARG A 184 -9.64 -0.31 16.48
CA ARG A 184 -9.58 -1.27 17.60
C ARG A 184 -8.89 -2.55 17.15
N LEU A 185 -8.03 -3.08 18.01
CA LEU A 185 -7.42 -4.39 17.81
C LEU A 185 -7.99 -5.35 18.84
N HIS A 186 -8.63 -6.40 18.34
CA HIS A 186 -9.08 -7.51 19.15
C HIS A 186 -8.05 -8.63 19.07
N ILE A 187 -7.63 -9.14 20.21
CA ILE A 187 -6.72 -10.28 20.28
C ILE A 187 -7.36 -11.38 21.10
N SER A 188 -7.29 -12.62 20.63
CA SER A 188 -7.74 -13.78 21.39
C SER A 188 -6.65 -14.83 21.51
N TYR A 189 -6.42 -15.32 22.72
CA TYR A 189 -5.49 -16.40 23.02
C TYR A 189 -6.06 -17.29 24.14
N GLN A 190 -6.06 -18.62 23.95
CA GLN A 190 -6.56 -19.60 24.93
C GLN A 190 -7.90 -19.20 25.60
N ASN A 191 -8.92 -18.90 24.81
CA ASN A 191 -10.26 -18.45 25.25
C ASN A 191 -10.30 -17.11 26.02
N ARG A 192 -9.20 -16.35 26.08
CA ARG A 192 -9.16 -15.00 26.62
C ARG A 192 -9.15 -14.00 25.49
N ASN A 193 -9.98 -12.97 25.62
CA ASN A 193 -9.97 -11.81 24.72
C ASN A 193 -9.27 -10.65 25.41
N PHE A 194 -8.33 -10.04 24.70
CA PHE A 194 -7.56 -8.90 25.17
C PHE A 194 -8.04 -7.67 24.39
N VAL A 195 -8.45 -6.64 25.14
CA VAL A 195 -8.79 -5.34 24.56
C VAL A 195 -7.52 -4.53 24.46
N PHE A 196 -7.06 -4.32 23.23
CA PHE A 196 -5.88 -3.51 22.96
C PHE A 196 -6.12 -2.04 23.35
N ARG A 197 -5.15 -1.42 24.03
CA ARG A 197 -5.18 0.00 24.39
C ARG A 197 -4.23 0.80 23.49
N ASP A 198 -2.92 0.77 23.77
CA ASP A 198 -1.90 1.50 22.99
C ASP A 198 -0.61 0.71 22.74
N ASN A 199 -0.22 -0.14 23.70
CA ASN A 199 0.95 -1.01 23.60
C ASN A 199 0.61 -2.34 24.28
N LEU A 200 0.96 -3.45 23.62
CA LEU A 200 0.70 -4.79 24.13
C LEU A 200 1.97 -5.64 23.98
N LYS A 201 2.51 -6.10 25.10
CA LYS A 201 3.70 -6.94 25.16
C LYS A 201 3.31 -8.41 25.09
N LEU A 202 4.04 -9.16 24.27
CA LEU A 202 3.83 -10.57 23.99
C LEU A 202 5.12 -11.33 24.33
N GLY A 203 5.02 -12.38 25.14
CA GLY A 203 6.19 -13.19 25.46
C GLY A 203 5.89 -14.26 26.49
N ARG A 204 6.82 -15.19 26.66
CA ARG A 204 6.67 -16.31 27.61
C ARG A 204 6.78 -15.90 29.07
N ASP A 205 7.41 -14.75 29.34
CA ASP A 205 7.57 -14.26 30.70
C ASP A 205 6.23 -13.74 31.25
N ALA A 206 5.95 -14.00 32.52
CA ALA A 206 4.70 -13.61 33.19
C ALA A 206 4.50 -12.09 33.30
N THR A 207 5.55 -11.30 33.02
CA THR A 207 5.51 -9.84 32.99
C THR A 207 4.91 -9.25 31.72
N ASN A 208 4.61 -10.07 30.70
CA ASN A 208 3.96 -9.63 29.46
C ASN A 208 2.44 -9.54 29.61
N ASP A 209 1.83 -8.65 28.83
CA ASP A 209 0.37 -8.46 28.81
C ASP A 209 -0.35 -9.71 28.26
N VAL A 210 0.24 -10.36 27.25
CA VAL A 210 -0.14 -11.69 26.79
C VAL A 210 1.01 -12.65 27.02
N VAL A 211 0.81 -13.54 27.99
CA VAL A 211 1.77 -14.59 28.33
C VAL A 211 1.62 -15.74 27.34
N ILE A 212 2.64 -15.96 26.52
CA ILE A 212 2.66 -17.00 25.48
C ILE A 212 3.22 -18.30 26.07
N GLU A 213 2.37 -19.31 26.17
CA GLU A 213 2.72 -20.62 26.72
C GLU A 213 3.39 -21.51 25.66
N ASP A 214 4.59 -21.13 25.23
CA ASP A 214 5.39 -21.92 24.28
C ASP A 214 6.88 -21.79 24.59
N PRO A 215 7.62 -22.89 24.81
CA PRO A 215 9.06 -22.86 25.08
C PRO A 215 9.91 -22.14 24.02
N MET A 216 9.46 -22.12 22.77
CA MET A 216 10.16 -21.44 21.66
C MET A 216 9.89 -19.93 21.62
N ALA A 217 8.90 -19.46 22.37
CA ALA A 217 8.69 -18.03 22.53
C ALA A 217 9.76 -17.43 23.47
N SER A 218 10.43 -16.38 23.01
CA SER A 218 11.30 -15.56 23.86
C SER A 218 10.55 -14.97 25.05
N ARG A 219 11.28 -14.72 26.15
CA ARG A 219 10.74 -14.11 27.39
C ARG A 219 10.00 -12.80 27.11
N ASN A 220 10.60 -11.92 26.31
CA ASN A 220 9.98 -10.75 25.71
C ASN A 220 10.08 -10.95 24.19
N HIS A 221 8.99 -11.40 23.55
CA HIS A 221 9.04 -11.88 22.18
C HIS A 221 8.81 -10.75 21.18
N ALA A 222 7.65 -10.13 21.30
CA ALA A 222 7.20 -9.09 20.40
C ALA A 222 6.33 -8.10 21.17
N ARG A 223 6.01 -6.98 20.55
CA ARG A 223 4.99 -6.07 21.04
C ARG A 223 4.15 -5.52 19.89
N ILE A 224 2.93 -5.15 20.19
CA ILE A 224 2.05 -4.47 19.24
C ILE A 224 1.85 -3.04 19.72
N GLU A 225 2.07 -2.07 18.84
CA GLU A 225 1.92 -0.65 19.13
C GLU A 225 0.84 -0.02 18.23
N LYS A 226 0.03 0.88 18.80
CA LYS A 226 -0.89 1.73 18.04
C LYS A 226 -0.09 2.88 17.44
N ARG A 227 -0.17 3.05 16.12
CA ARG A 227 0.34 4.24 15.44
C ARG A 227 -0.83 4.91 14.74
N LYS A 228 -1.32 6.03 15.27
CA LYS A 228 -2.47 6.82 14.76
C LYS A 228 -3.65 5.96 14.28
N GLU A 229 -3.57 5.47 13.05
CA GLU A 229 -4.62 4.74 12.32
C GLU A 229 -4.38 3.23 12.12
N HIS A 230 -3.24 2.67 12.56
CA HIS A 230 -2.91 1.25 12.34
C HIS A 230 -2.15 0.62 13.52
N PHE A 231 -2.05 -0.70 13.51
CA PHE A 231 -1.33 -1.48 14.52
C PHE A 231 -0.05 -2.04 13.93
N VAL A 232 1.07 -1.92 14.65
CA VAL A 232 2.37 -2.43 14.22
C VAL A 232 2.84 -3.50 15.19
N LEU A 233 3.06 -4.70 14.67
CA LEU A 233 3.78 -5.78 15.34
C LEU A 233 5.28 -5.55 15.20
N ILE A 234 5.99 -5.52 16.32
CA ILE A 234 7.43 -5.33 16.39
C ILE A 234 8.03 -6.60 16.97
N ASP A 235 8.74 -7.39 16.14
CA ASP A 235 9.42 -8.59 16.57
C ASP A 235 10.80 -8.26 17.15
N THR A 236 11.09 -8.80 18.33
CA THR A 236 12.40 -8.68 19.00
C THR A 236 12.97 -10.05 19.38
N SER A 237 12.39 -11.12 18.87
CA SER A 237 12.63 -12.49 19.32
C SER A 237 13.90 -13.10 18.73
N THR A 238 14.31 -14.22 19.32
CA THR A 238 15.43 -15.03 18.80
C THR A 238 14.98 -15.87 17.60
N ASN A 239 13.80 -16.48 17.69
CA ASN A 239 13.35 -17.51 16.74
C ASN A 239 12.37 -16.97 15.68
N GLY A 240 11.98 -15.69 15.79
CA GLY A 240 11.10 -14.99 14.86
C GLY A 240 9.62 -15.15 15.20
N THR A 241 8.84 -14.22 14.65
CA THR A 241 7.37 -14.22 14.71
C THR A 241 6.81 -14.51 13.31
N TYR A 242 5.74 -15.29 13.20
CA TYR A 242 5.14 -15.67 11.91
C TYR A 242 3.68 -15.24 11.87
N VAL A 243 3.31 -14.41 10.89
CA VAL A 243 1.95 -13.88 10.73
C VAL A 243 1.28 -14.58 9.57
N THR A 244 0.11 -15.17 9.80
CA THR A 244 -0.69 -15.85 8.77
C THR A 244 -2.05 -15.17 8.66
N PHE A 245 -2.38 -14.68 7.47
CA PHE A 245 -3.67 -14.08 7.15
C PHE A 245 -4.66 -15.13 6.62
N SER A 246 -5.95 -14.82 6.67
CA SER A 246 -7.02 -15.73 6.21
C SER A 246 -6.89 -16.14 4.73
N ASP A 247 -6.14 -15.39 3.92
CA ASP A 247 -5.84 -15.62 2.49
C ASP A 247 -4.51 -16.40 2.24
N GLN A 248 -4.07 -17.17 3.23
CA GLN A 248 -3.03 -18.23 3.18
C GLN A 248 -1.56 -17.79 3.04
N LYS A 249 -1.24 -16.50 2.95
CA LYS A 249 0.17 -16.08 2.94
C LYS A 249 0.71 -15.94 4.36
N GLU A 250 1.67 -16.80 4.71
CA GLU A 250 2.48 -16.67 5.92
C GLU A 250 3.64 -15.71 5.67
N ILE A 251 3.89 -14.82 6.62
CA ILE A 251 4.96 -13.83 6.59
C ILE A 251 5.81 -14.00 7.84
N ALA A 252 7.11 -14.25 7.65
CA ALA A 252 8.07 -14.29 8.74
C ALA A 252 8.55 -12.86 9.08
N VAL A 253 8.25 -12.41 10.28
CA VAL A 253 8.66 -11.13 10.88
C VAL A 253 9.84 -11.41 11.81
N ARG A 254 11.05 -11.10 11.36
CA ARG A 254 12.30 -11.44 12.08
C ARG A 254 13.08 -10.16 12.38
N ARG A 255 13.06 -9.74 13.64
CA ARG A 255 13.67 -8.49 14.14
C ARG A 255 13.28 -7.27 13.31
N SER A 256 12.02 -7.23 12.89
CA SER A 256 11.47 -6.22 12.01
C SER A 256 10.10 -5.78 12.49
N GLU A 257 9.63 -4.66 11.95
CA GLU A 257 8.28 -4.18 12.14
C GLU A 257 7.37 -4.71 11.03
N PHE A 258 6.12 -5.00 11.36
CA PHE A 258 5.12 -5.47 10.42
C PHE A 258 3.74 -4.90 10.78
N MET A 259 3.03 -4.34 9.81
CA MET A 259 1.72 -3.75 10.04
C MET A 259 0.64 -4.84 10.08
N LEU A 260 -0.14 -4.89 11.17
CA LEU A 260 -1.28 -5.78 11.31
C LEU A 260 -2.54 -5.15 10.70
N TYR A 261 -3.34 -5.97 10.02
CA TYR A 261 -4.55 -5.55 9.31
C TYR A 261 -5.54 -6.71 9.18
N GLY A 262 -6.81 -6.42 8.91
CA GLY A 262 -7.83 -7.46 8.71
C GLY A 262 -7.89 -8.43 9.90
N GLU A 263 -7.85 -9.72 9.64
CA GLU A 263 -7.78 -10.75 10.67
C GLU A 263 -6.78 -11.85 10.31
N GLY A 264 -6.25 -12.51 11.33
CA GLY A 264 -5.26 -13.55 11.12
C GLY A 264 -4.75 -14.17 12.41
N ARG A 265 -3.62 -14.86 12.29
CA ARG A 265 -2.91 -15.55 13.36
C ARG A 265 -1.47 -15.10 13.44
N ILE A 266 -0.93 -15.03 14.65
CA ILE A 266 0.48 -14.74 14.91
C ILE A 266 1.02 -15.91 15.73
N ALA A 267 1.99 -16.62 15.16
CA ALA A 267 2.71 -17.73 15.77
C ALA A 267 4.08 -17.27 16.29
N PHE A 268 4.50 -17.82 17.43
CA PHE A 268 5.70 -17.36 18.14
C PHE A 268 6.79 -18.43 18.14
N GLY A 269 7.96 -18.08 17.60
CA GLY A 269 9.17 -18.87 17.68
C GLY A 269 9.30 -20.01 16.67
N ASP A 270 8.24 -20.38 15.96
CA ASP A 270 8.33 -21.30 14.82
C ASP A 270 7.16 -21.07 13.87
N SER A 271 7.28 -21.54 12.63
CA SER A 271 6.20 -21.51 11.65
C SER A 271 5.18 -22.62 11.97
N PRO A 272 3.88 -22.34 11.90
CA PRO A 272 2.85 -23.38 12.03
C PRO A 272 2.91 -24.43 10.91
N LYS A 273 3.62 -24.16 9.80
CA LYS A 273 3.86 -25.15 8.74
C LYS A 273 4.91 -26.19 9.12
N THR A 274 5.91 -25.80 9.92
CA THR A 274 6.99 -26.68 10.39
C THR A 274 6.64 -27.33 11.73
N ARG A 275 5.95 -26.59 12.61
CA ARG A 275 5.53 -27.06 13.94
C ARG A 275 4.05 -26.73 14.18
N PRO A 276 3.12 -27.65 13.89
CA PRO A 276 1.68 -27.41 13.98
C PRO A 276 1.14 -27.09 15.38
N ASP A 277 1.87 -27.44 16.44
CA ASP A 277 1.54 -27.20 17.85
C ASP A 277 2.07 -25.87 18.41
N VAL A 278 2.62 -25.01 17.55
CA VAL A 278 3.09 -23.67 17.96
C VAL A 278 1.97 -22.85 18.59
N ALA A 279 2.29 -22.09 19.64
CA ALA A 279 1.34 -21.14 20.20
C ALA A 279 0.99 -20.05 19.18
N GLU A 280 -0.30 -19.89 18.90
CA GLU A 280 -0.85 -18.85 18.03
C GLU A 280 -1.80 -17.94 18.81
N ILE A 281 -1.67 -16.63 18.65
CA ILE A 281 -2.75 -15.69 18.96
C ILE A 281 -3.56 -15.39 17.70
N ARG A 282 -4.87 -15.18 17.83
CA ARG A 282 -5.67 -14.60 16.74
C ARG A 282 -5.80 -13.10 16.95
N PHE A 283 -5.81 -12.35 15.87
CA PHE A 283 -6.04 -10.92 15.90
C PHE A 283 -7.11 -10.54 14.88
N ARG A 284 -7.83 -9.46 15.18
CA ARG A 284 -8.76 -8.79 14.27
C ARG A 284 -8.63 -7.28 14.46
N CYS A 285 -8.25 -6.58 13.41
CA CYS A 285 -8.21 -5.12 13.33
C CYS A 285 -9.57 -4.60 12.84
N GLU A 286 -10.32 -3.92 13.72
CA GLU A 286 -11.50 -3.14 13.33
C GLU A 286 -11.05 -1.72 13.01
N LEU A 287 -11.15 -1.32 11.74
CA LEU A 287 -10.82 0.02 11.25
C LEU A 287 -12.09 0.88 11.15
N PRO A 288 -11.99 2.22 11.29
CA PRO A 288 -13.14 3.12 11.14
C PRO A 288 -13.92 2.86 9.85
N GLY A 289 -15.22 2.60 9.97
CA GLY A 289 -16.13 2.41 8.84
C GLY A 289 -16.55 0.97 8.54
N GLN A 290 -16.00 -0.04 9.23
CA GLN A 290 -16.58 -1.38 9.22
C GLN A 290 -17.66 -1.48 10.31
N SER A 291 -18.91 -1.20 9.93
CA SER A 291 -20.06 -1.56 10.76
C SER A 291 -20.14 -3.09 10.84
N SER A 292 -19.71 -3.64 11.98
CA SER A 292 -20.06 -4.99 12.39
C SER A 292 -21.58 -5.08 12.48
N THR A 293 -22.21 -5.67 11.47
CA THR A 293 -23.60 -6.12 11.61
C THR A 293 -23.54 -7.42 12.38
N ILE A 294 -24.16 -7.41 13.56
CA ILE A 294 -24.31 -8.52 14.50
C ILE A 294 -25.07 -9.66 13.83
#